data_AF-A0A668T561-F1
#
_entry.id   AF-A0A668T561-F1
#
_cell.length_a   1.000
_cell.length_b   1.000
_cell.length_c   1.000
_cell.angle_alpha   90.00
_cell.angle_beta   90.00
_cell.angle_gamma   90.00
#
_symmetry.space_group_name_H-M   'P 1'
#
loop_
_entity.id
_entity.type
_entity.pdbx_description
1 polymer ?
#
loop_
_entity_poly.entity_id
_entity_poly.type
_entity_poly.pdbx_seq_one_letter_code
_entity_poly.pdbx_strand_id
1 'polypeptide(L)'
;MAKAKKVSLLERGQRTITAEVGRIPIRSTLDQSMTVQYAEQLQNLVALARSVIRDTDPQNDVITLGVCSKSDEIIVATGEWVLAVLQHPFLSA
;
A
#
# COMPACT_ATOMS: atom_id res chain seq x y z
N MET A 1 -9.10 18.47 7.49
CA MET A 1 -8.11 18.36 6.39
C MET A 1 -6.66 18.34 6.93
N ALA A 2 -6.28 17.37 7.75
CA ALA A 2 -4.99 17.42 8.48
C ALA A 2 -4.24 16.08 8.58
N LYS A 3 -4.44 15.13 7.65
CA LYS A 3 -3.76 13.82 7.71
C LYS A 3 -2.86 13.46 6.52
N ALA A 4 -2.72 14.33 5.53
CA ALA A 4 -1.85 14.08 4.36
C ALA A 4 -0.42 14.64 4.49
N LYS A 5 -0.11 15.36 5.58
CA LYS A 5 1.15 16.15 5.71
C LYS A 5 2.29 15.42 6.44
N LYS A 6 2.07 14.19 6.94
CA LYS A 6 3.08 13.42 7.72
C LYS A 6 3.70 12.24 6.96
N VAL A 7 3.45 12.12 5.66
CA VAL A 7 4.07 11.08 4.79
C VAL A 7 5.24 11.65 3.98
N SER A 8 5.45 12.97 3.96
CA SER A 8 6.53 13.63 3.20
C SER A 8 7.87 13.75 3.96
N LEU A 9 8.02 13.08 5.10
CA LEU A 9 9.22 13.13 5.96
C LEU A 9 9.61 11.71 6.41
N LEU A 10 9.99 10.86 5.46
CA LEU A 10 10.87 9.72 5.75
C LEU A 10 12.03 9.76 4.76
N GLU A 11 13.22 9.61 5.31
CA GLU A 11 14.45 10.08 4.71
C GLU A 11 14.91 9.18 3.55
N ARG A 12 15.38 9.82 2.48
CA ARG A 12 16.31 9.27 1.46
C ARG A 12 15.90 7.90 0.87
N GLY A 13 15.03 7.93 -0.16
CA GLY A 13 14.94 6.85 -1.15
C GLY A 13 13.66 6.01 -1.17
N GLN A 14 12.65 6.35 -0.36
CA GLN A 14 11.37 5.64 -0.36
C GLN A 14 10.45 6.16 -1.48
N ARG A 15 9.81 5.24 -2.22
CA ARG A 15 8.84 5.56 -3.28
C ARG A 15 7.43 5.39 -2.70
N THR A 16 6.62 6.44 -2.67
CA THR A 16 5.29 6.37 -2.05
C THR A 16 4.18 6.30 -3.10
N ILE A 17 3.18 5.45 -2.87
CA ILE A 17 1.96 5.37 -3.69
C ILE A 17 0.74 5.55 -2.79
N THR A 18 0.13 6.72 -2.81
CA THR A 18 -1.18 6.94 -2.18
C THR A 18 -2.28 6.69 -3.20
N ALA A 19 -3.08 5.64 -3.00
CA ALA A 19 -4.21 5.29 -3.85
C ALA A 19 -5.56 5.54 -3.15
N GLU A 20 -6.55 6.00 -3.91
CA GLU A 20 -7.94 6.06 -3.42
C GLU A 20 -8.60 4.68 -3.50
N VAL A 21 -9.62 4.46 -2.66
CA VAL A 21 -10.59 3.37 -2.85
C VAL A 21 -11.43 3.71 -4.08
N GLY A 22 -10.89 3.40 -5.26
CA GLY A 22 -11.51 3.77 -6.55
C GLY A 22 -10.63 3.60 -7.78
N ARG A 23 -9.46 2.96 -7.66
CA ARG A 23 -8.47 2.73 -8.75
C ARG A 23 -7.76 3.98 -9.27
N ILE A 24 -8.01 5.14 -8.68
CA ILE A 24 -7.35 6.38 -9.08
C ILE A 24 -6.27 6.73 -8.03
N PRO A 25 -4.99 6.78 -8.42
CA PRO A 25 -3.94 7.22 -7.51
C PRO A 25 -4.06 8.72 -7.23
N ILE A 26 -4.14 9.08 -5.95
CA ILE A 26 -4.25 10.49 -5.51
C ILE A 26 -2.88 11.17 -5.55
N ARG A 27 -1.83 10.45 -5.14
CA ARG A 27 -0.44 10.92 -5.15
C ARG A 27 0.51 9.75 -5.33
N SER A 28 1.50 9.88 -6.20
CA SER A 28 2.56 8.89 -6.34
C SER A 28 3.88 9.56 -6.66
N THR A 29 4.97 8.95 -6.19
CA THR A 29 6.34 9.28 -6.61
C THR A 29 6.84 8.34 -7.71
N LEU A 30 5.94 7.55 -8.32
CA LEU A 30 6.21 6.68 -9.46
C LEU A 30 5.70 7.31 -10.76
N ASP A 31 6.19 6.80 -11.89
CA ASP A 31 5.63 7.10 -13.21
C ASP A 31 4.16 6.68 -13.28
N GLN A 32 3.34 7.49 -13.95
CA GLN A 32 1.89 7.33 -13.95
C GLN A 32 1.41 5.94 -14.43
N SER A 33 2.08 5.36 -15.42
CA SER A 33 1.79 4.01 -15.93
C SER A 33 2.04 2.92 -14.87
N MET A 34 3.18 3.02 -14.16
CA MET A 34 3.53 2.12 -13.06
C MET A 34 2.56 2.30 -11.89
N THR A 35 2.21 3.55 -11.55
CA THR A 35 1.27 3.84 -10.46
C THR A 35 -0.07 3.16 -10.66
N VAL A 36 -0.63 3.19 -11.88
CA VAL A 36 -1.93 2.56 -12.19
C VAL A 36 -1.84 1.05 -12.05
N GLN A 37 -0.78 0.42 -12.58
CA GLN A 37 -0.59 -1.04 -12.44
C GLN A 37 -0.45 -1.46 -10.99
N TYR A 38 0.38 -0.76 -10.20
CA TYR A 38 0.53 -1.05 -8.77
C TYR A 38 -0.77 -0.84 -8.01
N ALA A 39 -1.54 0.21 -8.31
CA ALA A 39 -2.82 0.46 -7.65
C ALA A 39 -3.81 -0.69 -7.90
N GLU A 40 -3.89 -1.22 -9.12
CA GLU A 40 -4.73 -2.37 -9.46
C GLU A 40 -4.29 -3.65 -8.73
N GLN A 41 -2.99 -3.97 -8.78
CA GLN A 41 -2.44 -5.17 -8.15
C GLN A 41 -2.63 -5.16 -6.64
N LEU A 42 -2.38 -4.02 -5.99
CA LEU A 42 -2.52 -3.90 -4.53
C LEU A 42 -3.98 -3.99 -4.09
N GLN A 43 -4.92 -3.45 -4.87
CA GLN A 43 -6.34 -3.61 -4.60
C GLN A 43 -6.79 -5.06 -4.71
N ASN A 44 -6.36 -5.77 -5.76
CA ASN A 44 -6.65 -7.19 -5.93
C ASN A 44 -6.08 -8.02 -4.78
N LEU A 45 -4.85 -7.69 -4.34
CA LEU A 45 -4.23 -8.37 -3.20
C LEU A 45 -4.99 -8.13 -1.88
N VAL A 46 -5.42 -6.89 -1.63
CA VAL A 46 -6.24 -6.56 -0.46
C VAL A 46 -7.59 -7.28 -0.51
N ALA A 47 -8.23 -7.38 -1.67
CA ALA A 47 -9.49 -8.08 -1.83
C ALA A 47 -9.34 -9.58 -1.52
N LEU A 48 -8.27 -10.20 -2.01
CA LEU A 48 -7.95 -11.60 -1.71
C LEU A 48 -7.66 -11.80 -0.21
N ALA A 49 -6.82 -10.95 0.38
CA ALA A 49 -6.51 -11.02 1.81
C ALA A 49 -7.76 -10.87 2.68
N ARG A 50 -8.66 -9.94 2.32
CA ARG A 50 -9.95 -9.75 2.99
C ARG A 50 -10.85 -10.99 2.87
N SER A 51 -10.91 -11.63 1.71
CA SER A 51 -11.67 -12.87 1.53
C SER A 51 -11.15 -13.94 2.48
N VAL A 52 -9.83 -14.19 2.47
CA VAL A 52 -9.20 -15.23 3.30
C VAL A 52 -9.40 -14.97 4.79
N ILE A 53 -9.27 -13.72 5.24
CA ILE A 53 -9.52 -13.36 6.65
C ILE A 53 -10.99 -13.57 7.00
N ARG A 54 -11.94 -13.13 6.15
CA ARG A 54 -13.38 -13.28 6.40
C ARG A 54 -13.84 -14.73 6.37
N ASP A 55 -13.21 -15.56 5.53
CA ASP A 55 -13.46 -17.01 5.49
C ASP A 55 -12.96 -17.71 6.76
N THR A 56 -11.91 -17.16 7.39
CA THR A 56 -11.35 -17.69 8.65
C THR A 56 -12.09 -17.19 9.88
N ASP A 57 -12.36 -15.89 9.93
CA ASP A 57 -13.11 -15.21 10.97
C ASP A 57 -13.89 -14.02 10.35
N PRO A 58 -15.22 -14.13 10.20
CA PRO A 58 -16.02 -13.09 9.57
C PRO A 58 -16.10 -11.79 10.38
N GLN A 59 -15.64 -11.76 11.63
CA GLN A 59 -15.60 -10.54 12.45
C GLN A 59 -14.33 -9.71 12.24
N ASN A 60 -13.30 -10.27 11.60
CA ASN A 60 -12.03 -9.59 11.37
C ASN A 60 -11.94 -8.97 9.96
N ASP A 61 -11.20 -7.86 9.85
CA ASP A 61 -10.88 -7.20 8.58
C ASP A 61 -9.38 -6.88 8.51
N VAL A 62 -8.86 -6.71 7.31
CA VAL A 62 -7.49 -6.26 7.07
C VAL A 62 -7.38 -4.80 7.54
N ILE A 63 -6.40 -4.54 8.40
CA ILE A 63 -6.02 -3.18 8.83
C ILE A 63 -4.74 -2.75 8.11
N THR A 64 -3.74 -3.64 8.08
CA THR A 64 -2.46 -3.45 7.40
C THR A 64 -1.96 -4.76 6.81
N LEU A 65 -1.37 -4.71 5.63
CA LEU A 65 -0.76 -5.82 4.91
C LEU A 65 0.67 -5.42 4.49
N GLY A 66 1.66 -6.22 4.87
CA GLY A 66 3.05 -6.06 4.43
C GLY A 66 3.43 -7.15 3.44
N VAL A 67 4.04 -6.78 2.32
CA VAL A 67 4.58 -7.70 1.32
C VAL A 67 6.07 -7.40 1.16
N CYS A 68 6.91 -8.32 1.60
CA CYS A 68 8.35 -8.21 1.46
C CYS A 68 8.83 -9.06 0.28
N SER A 69 9.58 -8.45 -0.61
CA SER A 69 10.40 -9.11 -1.61
C SER A 69 11.88 -8.92 -1.27
N LYS A 70 12.78 -9.55 -2.04
CA LYS A 70 14.23 -9.40 -1.84
C LYS A 70 14.73 -7.97 -2.12
N SER A 71 14.05 -7.22 -2.97
CA SER A 71 14.48 -5.90 -3.46
C SER A 71 13.63 -4.76 -2.94
N ASP A 72 12.40 -5.05 -2.52
CA ASP A 72 11.39 -4.07 -2.14
C ASP A 72 10.46 -4.61 -1.06
N GLU A 73 10.03 -3.73 -0.15
CA GLU A 73 8.98 -3.96 0.82
C GLU A 73 7.81 -3.02 0.51
N ILE A 74 6.59 -3.57 0.50
CA ILE A 74 5.36 -2.85 0.27
C ILE A 74 4.49 -2.93 1.52
N ILE A 75 4.20 -1.80 2.12
CA ILE A 75 3.28 -1.71 3.25
C ILE A 75 1.98 -1.09 2.76
N VAL A 76 0.89 -1.85 2.85
CA VAL A 76 -0.46 -1.44 2.47
C VAL A 76 -1.29 -1.26 3.73
N ALA A 77 -1.83 -0.07 3.96
CA ALA A 77 -2.78 0.21 5.02
C ALA A 77 -4.19 0.33 4.42
N THR A 78 -5.14 -0.39 5.00
CA THR A 78 -6.53 -0.48 4.53
C THR A 78 -7.45 0.20 5.55
N GLY A 79 -7.94 1.39 5.20
CA GLY A 79 -8.90 2.17 5.99
C GLY A 79 -9.97 2.79 5.09
N GLU A 80 -10.29 4.07 5.27
CA GLU A 80 -11.12 4.82 4.30
C GLU A 80 -10.44 4.96 2.92
N TRP A 81 -9.12 4.83 2.88
CA TRP A 81 -8.27 4.94 1.68
C TRP A 81 -7.25 3.79 1.71
N VAL A 82 -6.74 3.38 0.53
CA VAL A 82 -5.66 2.37 0.45
C VAL A 82 -4.32 3.08 0.29
N LEU A 83 -3.57 3.18 1.38
CA LEU A 83 -2.23 3.77 1.34
C LEU A 83 -1.20 2.66 1.09
N ALA A 84 -0.33 2.83 0.10
CA ALA A 84 0.78 1.92 -0.15
C ALA A 84 2.13 2.65 -0.10
N VAL A 85 3.09 2.09 0.64
CA VAL A 85 4.46 2.61 0.70
C VAL A 85 5.37 1.55 0.10
N LEU A 86 6.09 1.91 -0.96
CA LEU A 86 7.13 1.08 -1.57
C LEU A 86 8.49 1.56 -1.04
N GLN A 87 9.11 0.76 -0.18
CA GLN A 87 10.42 1.05 0.38
C GLN A 87 11.41 -0.02 -0.03
N HIS A 88 12.69 0.33 -0.13
CA HIS A 88 13.72 -0.70 -0.20
C HIS A 88 13.75 -1.47 1.13
N PRO A 89 13.93 -2.80 1.10
CA PRO A 89 13.93 -3.62 2.28
C PRO A 89 15.12 -3.19 3.13
N PHE A 90 14.88 -2.99 4.41
CA PHE A 90 15.94 -2.59 5.34
C PHE A 90 16.98 -3.71 5.59
N LEU A 91 16.77 -4.89 5.00
CA LEU A 91 17.64 -6.06 5.16
C LEU A 91 18.79 -6.03 4.16
N SER A 92 19.72 -5.11 4.38
CA SER A 92 21.14 -5.36 4.13
C SER A 92 21.79 -5.76 5.46
N ALA A 93 21.88 -7.06 5.73
CA ALA A 93 22.76 -7.63 6.72
C ALA A 93 23.37 -8.91 6.15
#